data_AF-A0AAW2XG25-F1
#
_entry.id   AF-A0AAW2XG25-F1
#
_cell.length_a   1.000
_cell.length_b   1.000
_cell.length_c   1.000
_cell.angle_alpha   90.00
_cell.angle_beta   90.00
_cell.angle_gamma   90.00
#
_symmetry.space_group_name_H-M   'P 1'
#
loop_
_entity.id
_entity.type
_entity.pdbx_description
1 polymer ?
#
loop_
_entity_poly.entity_id
_entity_poly.type
_entity_poly.pdbx_seq_one_letter_code
_entity_poly.pdbx_strand_id
1 'polypeptide(L)'
;MRKAAPPPFLLKTYMLVEDPATDDVISWNADGTAFVVWQPPEFARDLLPTLFKHSNFSSFVRQLNTYGFRKVATNQWEFNNDMFRKGERDRLCEIHRRKAWSNKPQPNVQLQAAQKDSLDNNDQKSSSTSSSSEFTTLVDENKRLKKENGVLNSELGIMKRNAKSFLISWPSME
;
A
#
# COMPACT_ATOMS: atom_id res chain seq x y z
N MET A 1 -10.74 7.29 29.56
CA MET A 1 -9.85 7.81 28.50
C MET A 1 -10.70 8.14 27.28
N ARG A 2 -10.63 9.35 26.72
CA ARG A 2 -11.36 9.67 25.48
C ARG A 2 -10.67 8.93 24.32
N LYS A 3 -11.38 8.02 23.64
CA LYS A 3 -10.86 7.40 22.40
C LYS A 3 -10.62 8.52 21.39
N ALA A 4 -9.42 8.58 20.81
CA ALA A 4 -9.13 9.52 19.74
C ALA A 4 -9.98 9.18 18.51
N ALA A 5 -10.44 10.19 17.78
CA ALA A 5 -11.18 9.93 16.54
C ALA A 5 -10.27 9.22 15.53
N PRO A 6 -10.79 8.23 14.77
CA PRO A 6 -9.99 7.54 13.77
C PRO A 6 -9.54 8.50 12.67
N PRO A 7 -8.34 8.33 12.11
CA PRO A 7 -7.88 9.08 10.96
C PRO A 7 -8.91 9.08 9.81
N PRO A 8 -9.19 10.24 9.16
CA PRO A 8 -10.21 10.33 8.12
C PRO A 8 -10.00 9.36 6.95
N PHE A 9 -8.75 9.08 6.60
CA PHE A 9 -8.42 8.10 5.56
C PHE A 9 -8.98 6.71 5.89
N LEU A 10 -8.84 6.26 7.13
CA LEU A 10 -9.29 4.94 7.57
C LEU A 10 -10.80 4.87 7.63
N LEU A 11 -11.45 5.91 8.15
CA LEU A 11 -12.91 5.98 8.21
C LEU A 11 -13.52 5.91 6.80
N LYS A 12 -12.97 6.69 5.86
CA LYS A 12 -13.43 6.68 4.46
C LYS A 12 -13.20 5.34 3.77
N THR A 13 -12.03 4.74 3.98
CA THR A 13 -11.73 3.42 3.43
C THR A 13 -12.69 2.37 3.99
N TYR A 14 -12.97 2.41 5.29
CA TYR A 14 -13.94 1.51 5.94
C TYR A 14 -15.34 1.67 5.35
N MET A 15 -15.81 2.91 5.19
CA MET A 15 -17.12 3.17 4.60
C MET A 15 -17.24 2.60 3.18
N LEU A 16 -16.16 2.69 2.40
CA LEU A 16 -16.14 2.16 1.04
C LEU A 16 -16.23 0.63 1.04
N VAL A 17 -15.43 -0.04 1.87
CA VAL A 17 -15.41 -1.52 1.93
C VAL A 17 -16.70 -2.09 2.55
N GLU A 18 -17.37 -1.35 3.44
CA GLU A 18 -18.61 -1.79 4.10
C GLU A 18 -19.85 -1.62 3.21
N ASP A 19 -19.78 -0.84 2.13
CA ASP A 19 -20.92 -0.61 1.24
C ASP A 19 -21.11 -1.77 0.24
N PRO A 20 -22.20 -2.57 0.37
CA PRO A 20 -22.45 -3.69 -0.55
C PRO A 20 -22.63 -3.26 -2.00
N ALA A 21 -22.96 -1.99 -2.27
CA ALA A 21 -23.08 -1.47 -3.63
C ALA A 21 -21.73 -1.40 -4.36
N THR A 22 -20.62 -1.53 -3.63
CA THR A 22 -19.26 -1.47 -4.20
C THR A 22 -18.52 -2.81 -4.18
N ASP A 23 -19.18 -3.90 -3.74
CA ASP A 23 -18.57 -5.22 -3.53
C ASP A 23 -17.93 -5.81 -4.81
N ASP A 24 -18.40 -5.41 -5.99
CA ASP A 24 -17.84 -5.79 -7.30
C ASP A 24 -16.46 -5.16 -7.59
N VAL A 25 -16.17 -4.04 -6.96
CA VAL A 25 -14.93 -3.27 -7.12
C VAL A 25 -14.02 -3.39 -5.88
N ILE A 26 -14.61 -3.32 -4.68
CA ILE A 26 -13.92 -3.45 -3.40
C ILE A 26 -14.84 -4.08 -2.36
N SER A 27 -14.38 -5.13 -1.69
CA SER A 27 -15.17 -5.82 -0.66
C SER A 27 -14.30 -6.30 0.49
N TRP A 28 -14.94 -6.67 1.59
CA TRP A 28 -14.31 -7.51 2.60
C TRP A 28 -13.96 -8.89 2.02
N ASN A 29 -12.90 -9.52 2.55
CA ASN A 29 -12.68 -10.94 2.34
C ASN A 29 -13.69 -11.78 3.17
N ALA A 30 -13.76 -13.09 2.91
CA ALA A 30 -14.73 -13.97 3.57
C ALA A 30 -14.66 -13.92 5.11
N ASP A 31 -13.45 -13.78 5.66
CA ASP A 31 -13.20 -13.74 7.10
C ASP A 31 -13.43 -12.35 7.73
N GLY A 32 -13.62 -11.30 6.93
CA GLY A 32 -13.77 -9.92 7.38
C GLY A 32 -12.51 -9.33 8.04
N THR A 33 -11.33 -9.92 7.78
CA THR A 33 -10.04 -9.51 8.37
C THR A 33 -9.14 -8.73 7.42
N ALA A 34 -9.50 -8.73 6.13
CA ALA A 34 -8.85 -7.98 5.09
C ALA A 34 -9.90 -7.48 4.10
N PHE A 35 -9.52 -6.51 3.28
CA PHE A 35 -10.33 -6.08 2.14
C PHE A 35 -9.58 -6.32 0.84
N VAL A 36 -10.32 -6.48 -0.23
CA VAL A 36 -9.82 -6.80 -1.56
C VAL A 36 -10.27 -5.71 -2.52
N VAL A 37 -9.35 -5.20 -3.33
CA VAL A 37 -9.68 -4.39 -4.51
C VAL A 37 -9.66 -5.29 -5.74
N TRP A 38 -10.85 -5.62 -6.26
CA TRP A 38 -11.04 -6.51 -7.40
C TRP A 38 -10.71 -5.83 -8.73
N GLN A 39 -11.10 -4.56 -8.84
CA GLN A 39 -11.02 -3.78 -10.07
C GLN A 39 -10.28 -2.46 -9.84
N PRO A 40 -8.92 -2.46 -9.83
CA PRO A 40 -8.14 -1.26 -9.52
C PRO A 40 -8.40 -0.05 -10.44
N PRO A 41 -8.59 -0.20 -11.77
CA PRO A 41 -8.90 0.93 -12.64
C PRO A 41 -10.24 1.60 -12.30
N GLU A 42 -11.29 0.81 -12.09
CA GLU A 42 -12.65 1.22 -11.73
C GLU A 42 -12.66 1.85 -10.33
N PHE A 43 -12.01 1.21 -9.36
CA PHE A 43 -11.80 1.77 -8.03
C PHE A 43 -11.16 3.16 -8.10
N ALA A 44 -10.13 3.31 -8.94
CA ALA A 44 -9.40 4.55 -9.08
C ALA A 44 -10.22 5.66 -9.73
N ARG A 45 -10.98 5.33 -10.77
CA ARG A 45 -11.78 6.27 -11.56
C ARG A 45 -13.08 6.65 -10.87
N ASP A 46 -13.79 5.67 -10.31
CA ASP A 46 -15.20 5.81 -9.94
C ASP A 46 -15.35 5.96 -8.41
N LEU A 47 -14.56 5.23 -7.61
CA LEU A 47 -14.71 5.25 -6.16
C LEU A 47 -13.80 6.26 -5.46
N LEU A 48 -12.52 6.37 -5.84
CA LEU A 48 -11.60 7.30 -5.17
C LEU A 48 -12.09 8.76 -5.19
N PRO A 49 -12.64 9.33 -6.27
CA PRO A 49 -13.10 10.71 -6.28
C PRO A 49 -14.29 11.01 -5.35
N THR A 50 -15.08 10.00 -4.97
CA THR A 50 -16.27 10.18 -4.12
C THR A 50 -15.90 10.52 -2.67
N LEU A 51 -14.81 9.92 -2.17
CA LEU A 51 -14.35 10.08 -0.78
C LEU A 51 -12.98 10.77 -0.67
N PHE A 52 -12.16 10.73 -1.71
CA PHE A 52 -10.81 11.30 -1.75
C PHE A 52 -10.67 12.35 -2.85
N LYS A 53 -9.70 13.27 -2.69
CA LYS A 53 -9.48 14.38 -3.64
C LYS A 53 -8.56 14.00 -4.81
N HIS A 54 -8.52 12.72 -5.20
CA HIS A 54 -7.68 12.21 -6.27
C HIS A 54 -8.24 10.89 -6.83
N SER A 55 -7.86 10.54 -8.06
CA SER A 55 -8.19 9.25 -8.71
C SER A 55 -6.98 8.30 -8.80
N ASN A 56 -5.92 8.53 -8.01
CA ASN A 56 -4.68 7.77 -8.13
C ASN A 56 -4.64 6.58 -7.15
N PHE A 57 -4.70 5.36 -7.69
CA PHE A 57 -4.61 4.13 -6.90
C PHE A 57 -3.31 4.04 -6.08
N SER A 58 -2.17 4.41 -6.65
CA SER A 58 -0.88 4.39 -5.95
C SER A 58 -0.85 5.33 -4.74
N SER A 59 -1.55 6.47 -4.81
CA SER A 59 -1.71 7.37 -3.66
C SER A 59 -2.51 6.72 -2.54
N PHE A 60 -3.57 5.99 -2.88
CA PHE A 60 -4.35 5.19 -1.93
C PHE A 60 -3.49 4.09 -1.28
N VAL A 61 -2.75 3.32 -2.08
CA VAL A 61 -1.82 2.29 -1.57
C VAL A 61 -0.74 2.89 -0.68
N ARG A 62 -0.21 4.08 -1.00
CA ARG A 62 0.75 4.78 -0.15
C ARG A 62 0.16 5.14 1.22
N GLN A 63 -1.11 5.56 1.26
CA GLN A 63 -1.80 5.81 2.52
C GLN A 63 -1.98 4.51 3.32
N LEU A 64 -2.39 3.41 2.69
CA LEU A 64 -2.44 2.08 3.34
C LEU A 64 -1.10 1.72 3.99
N ASN A 65 -0.01 1.82 3.25
CA ASN A 65 1.35 1.56 3.76
C ASN A 65 1.72 2.46 4.96
N THR A 66 1.27 3.71 4.91
CA THR A 66 1.50 4.70 5.99
C THR A 66 0.82 4.30 7.29
N TYR A 67 -0.32 3.62 7.21
CA TYR A 67 -1.07 3.07 8.34
C TYR A 67 -0.76 1.59 8.63
N GLY A 68 0.27 1.04 7.98
CA GLY A 68 0.79 -0.29 8.30
C GLY A 68 -0.03 -1.46 7.76
N PHE A 69 -0.91 -1.22 6.78
CA PHE A 69 -1.55 -2.31 6.04
C PHE A 69 -0.50 -3.13 5.29
N ARG A 70 -0.72 -4.44 5.21
CA ARG A 70 0.15 -5.37 4.49
C ARG A 70 -0.62 -6.03 3.36
N LYS A 71 0.05 -6.24 2.22
CA LYS A 71 -0.50 -7.00 1.11
C LYS A 71 -0.46 -8.48 1.47
N VAL A 72 -1.60 -9.17 1.38
CA VAL A 72 -1.75 -10.58 1.78
C VAL A 72 -1.34 -11.53 0.65
N ALA A 73 -1.67 -11.17 -0.59
CA ALA A 73 -1.45 -12.00 -1.76
C ALA A 73 -0.64 -11.27 -2.84
N THR A 74 0.18 -12.00 -3.59
CA THR A 74 0.96 -11.41 -4.70
C THR A 74 0.07 -11.04 -5.87
N ASN A 75 -0.90 -11.90 -6.19
CA ASN A 75 -1.74 -11.83 -7.39
C ASN A 75 -3.03 -11.01 -7.21
N GLN A 76 -3.29 -10.53 -6.01
CA GLN A 76 -4.53 -9.84 -5.66
C GLN A 76 -4.23 -8.62 -4.82
N TRP A 77 -5.03 -7.57 -4.96
CA TRP A 77 -4.93 -6.37 -4.14
C TRP A 77 -5.66 -6.52 -2.81
N GLU A 78 -5.29 -7.56 -2.06
CA GLU A 78 -5.81 -7.84 -0.73
C GLU A 78 -4.91 -7.22 0.34
N PHE A 79 -5.52 -6.46 1.25
CA PHE A 79 -4.81 -5.72 2.29
C PHE A 79 -5.38 -6.01 3.68
N ASN A 80 -4.49 -6.37 4.61
CA ASN A 80 -4.83 -6.67 6.00
C ASN A 80 -4.28 -5.60 6.95
N ASN A 81 -5.01 -5.38 8.05
CA ASN A 81 -4.51 -4.72 9.26
C ASN A 81 -5.30 -5.28 10.46
N ASP A 82 -4.61 -5.63 11.54
CA ASP A 82 -5.21 -6.33 12.70
C ASP A 82 -6.34 -5.55 13.39
N MET A 83 -6.39 -4.22 13.19
CA MET A 83 -7.39 -3.32 13.76
C MET A 83 -8.38 -2.78 12.71
N PHE A 84 -8.29 -3.24 11.45
CA PHE A 84 -9.22 -2.91 10.37
C PHE A 84 -10.04 -4.16 10.02
N ARG A 85 -11.19 -4.33 10.68
CA ARG A 85 -12.02 -5.55 10.56
C ARG A 85 -13.48 -5.21 10.35
N LYS A 86 -14.19 -6.06 9.61
CA LYS A 86 -15.62 -5.92 9.34
C LYS A 86 -16.43 -5.88 10.65
N GLY A 87 -17.36 -4.94 10.76
CA GLY A 87 -18.20 -4.72 11.94
C GLY A 87 -17.49 -4.06 13.14
N GLU A 88 -16.17 -3.91 13.12
CA GLU A 88 -15.39 -3.40 14.26
C GLU A 88 -14.87 -1.97 14.02
N ARG A 89 -15.74 -1.06 13.59
CA ARG A 89 -15.38 0.33 13.22
C ARG A 89 -14.68 1.10 14.35
N ASP A 90 -14.97 0.78 15.60
CA ASP A 90 -14.38 1.46 16.76
C ASP A 90 -12.89 1.18 16.92
N ARG A 91 -12.35 0.10 16.34
CA ARG A 91 -10.92 -0.24 16.41
C ARG A 91 -10.06 0.61 15.48
N LEU A 92 -10.68 1.33 14.53
CA LEU A 92 -9.95 2.21 13.62
C LEU A 92 -9.15 3.30 14.36
N CYS A 93 -9.54 3.68 15.59
CA CYS A 93 -8.77 4.63 16.40
C CYS A 93 -7.44 4.06 16.91
N GLU A 94 -7.26 2.75 16.90
CA GLU A 94 -6.04 2.07 17.33
C GLU A 94 -4.99 1.98 16.21
N ILE A 95 -5.39 2.29 14.97
CA ILE A 95 -4.48 2.32 13.83
C ILE A 95 -3.74 3.65 13.81
N HIS A 96 -2.44 3.56 14.06
CA HIS A 96 -1.57 4.73 14.09
C HIS A 96 -0.68 4.79 12.85
N ARG A 97 -0.37 6.01 12.43
CA ARG A 97 0.62 6.25 11.38
C ARG A 97 1.97 5.70 11.80
N ARG A 98 2.63 4.95 10.93
CA ARG A 98 4.01 4.51 11.16
C ARG A 98 4.93 5.74 11.26
N LYS A 99 5.77 5.78 12.29
CA LYS A 99 6.84 6.78 12.38
C LYS A 99 7.77 6.59 11.17
N ALA A 100 8.29 7.70 10.63
CA ALA A 100 9.24 7.66 9.53
C ALA A 100 10.36 6.65 9.86
N TRP A 101 10.75 5.88 8.85
CA TRP A 101 11.61 4.70 8.94
C TRP A 101 12.92 5.00 9.70
N SER A 102 12.92 4.85 11.03
CA SER A 102 14.16 4.64 11.78
C SER A 102 14.56 3.20 11.49
N ASN A 103 15.62 2.99 10.73
CA ASN A 103 16.20 1.67 10.44
C ASN A 103 16.30 0.86 11.73
N LYS A 104 15.33 -0.02 11.97
CA LYS A 104 15.43 -1.11 12.92
C LYS A 104 15.24 -2.38 12.08
N PRO A 105 16.30 -3.17 11.86
CA PRO A 105 16.14 -4.48 11.24
C PRO A 105 15.20 -5.29 12.13
N GLN A 106 14.03 -5.66 11.59
CA GLN A 106 13.13 -6.57 12.29
C GLN A 106 13.64 -8.01 12.14
N PRO A 107 13.67 -8.79 13.23
CA PRO A 107 13.97 -10.21 13.15
C PRO A 107 12.79 -10.95 12.51
N ASN A 108 13.09 -11.68 11.45
CA ASN A 108 12.17 -12.58 10.76
C ASN A 108 11.97 -13.83 11.63
N VAL A 109 10.80 -13.99 12.25
CA VAL A 109 10.44 -15.23 12.97
C VAL A 109 9.69 -16.13 11.99
N GLN A 110 10.41 -17.11 11.44
CA GLN A 110 9.83 -18.24 10.72
C GLN A 110 9.53 -19.36 11.72
N LEU A 111 8.26 -19.75 11.83
CA LEU A 111 7.81 -20.95 12.52
C LEU A 111 7.99 -22.17 11.60
N GLN A 112 8.66 -23.22 12.08
CA GLN A 112 8.36 -24.62 11.75
C GLN A 112 9.02 -25.60 12.73
N ALA A 113 8.42 -26.79 12.82
CA ALA A 113 8.38 -27.68 13.97
C ALA A 113 9.37 -28.87 13.95
N ALA A 114 9.61 -29.41 15.14
CA ALA A 114 9.94 -30.80 15.52
C ALA A 114 11.30 -31.47 15.18
N GLN A 115 12.07 -31.68 16.26
CA GLN A 115 12.81 -32.89 16.70
C GLN A 115 14.01 -33.44 15.87
N LYS A 116 15.24 -33.37 16.41
CA LYS A 116 15.92 -34.47 17.15
C LYS A 116 17.34 -34.09 17.66
N ASP A 117 17.60 -34.48 18.91
CA ASP A 117 18.85 -34.83 19.61
C ASP A 117 20.23 -34.21 19.29
N SER A 118 20.75 -33.51 20.30
CA SER A 118 22.02 -33.78 21.02
C SER A 118 23.41 -33.47 20.41
N LEU A 119 24.05 -32.46 21.03
CA LEU A 119 25.47 -32.29 21.43
C LEU A 119 26.52 -31.64 20.49
N ASP A 120 26.88 -30.41 20.90
CA ASP A 120 28.21 -29.80 21.10
C ASP A 120 29.04 -29.13 19.96
N ASN A 121 29.33 -27.84 20.22
CA ASN A 121 30.43 -26.93 19.85
C ASN A 121 30.90 -26.67 18.39
N ASN A 122 30.60 -25.42 17.98
CA ASN A 122 31.48 -24.35 17.44
C ASN A 122 32.04 -24.35 15.99
N ASP A 123 31.54 -23.35 15.23
CA ASP A 123 32.22 -22.45 14.27
C ASP A 123 33.01 -23.00 13.06
N GLN A 124 32.41 -22.94 11.85
CA GLN A 124 32.64 -21.88 10.83
C GLN A 124 32.21 -22.30 9.40
N LYS A 125 31.39 -21.41 8.78
CA LYS A 125 31.46 -20.91 7.39
C LYS A 125 30.83 -21.71 6.21
N SER A 126 29.61 -21.25 5.89
CA SER A 126 29.05 -20.89 4.56
C SER A 126 28.82 -21.94 3.46
N SER A 127 27.57 -22.05 2.99
CA SER A 127 27.17 -21.64 1.62
C SER A 127 25.68 -21.85 1.33
N SER A 128 24.88 -20.78 1.34
CA SER A 128 23.58 -20.70 0.66
C SER A 128 23.30 -19.26 0.24
N THR A 129 24.22 -18.69 -0.56
CA THR A 129 24.13 -17.32 -1.09
C THR A 129 23.61 -17.36 -2.52
N SER A 130 22.29 -17.47 -2.71
CA SER A 130 21.69 -17.23 -4.03
C SER A 130 20.55 -16.21 -3.95
N SER A 131 19.61 -16.34 -2.99
CA SER A 131 18.48 -15.41 -2.87
C SER A 131 18.83 -14.00 -2.37
N SER A 132 19.95 -13.80 -1.67
CA SER A 132 20.34 -12.46 -1.20
C SER A 132 20.75 -11.54 -2.34
N SER A 133 21.29 -12.09 -3.44
CA SER A 133 21.77 -11.30 -4.57
C SER A 133 20.58 -10.77 -5.39
N GLU A 134 19.59 -11.62 -5.68
CA GLU A 134 18.37 -11.21 -6.38
C GLU A 134 17.57 -10.16 -5.60
N PHE A 135 17.46 -10.33 -4.27
CA PHE A 135 16.80 -9.33 -3.42
C PHE A 135 17.50 -7.96 -3.46
N THR A 136 18.84 -7.93 -3.43
CA THR A 136 19.60 -6.67 -3.56
C THR A 136 19.38 -6.01 -4.92
N THR A 137 19.38 -6.79 -6.01
CA THR A 137 19.13 -6.25 -7.37
C THR A 137 17.73 -5.66 -7.51
N LEU A 138 16.71 -6.33 -6.97
CA LEU A 138 15.32 -5.85 -7.02
C LEU A 138 15.11 -4.58 -6.19
N VAL A 139 15.81 -4.45 -5.06
CA VAL A 139 15.77 -3.24 -4.22
C VAL A 139 16.38 -2.04 -4.96
N ASP A 140 17.49 -2.25 -5.65
CA ASP A 140 18.17 -1.19 -6.40
C ASP A 140 17.41 -0.82 -7.69
N GLU A 141 16.84 -1.80 -8.38
CA GLU A 141 15.90 -1.60 -9.49
C GLU A 141 14.71 -0.74 -9.04
N ASN A 142 14.15 -1.02 -7.86
CA ASN A 142 13.04 -0.25 -7.29
C ASN A 142 13.43 1.21 -6.99
N LYS A 143 14.66 1.45 -6.51
CA LYS A 143 15.17 2.81 -6.28
C LYS A 143 15.33 3.56 -7.60
N ARG A 144 15.84 2.88 -8.64
CA ARG A 144 16.01 3.44 -9.98
C ARG A 144 14.65 3.80 -10.59
N LEU A 145 13.70 2.88 -10.55
CA LEU A 145 12.33 3.11 -11.03
C LEU A 145 11.62 4.23 -10.28
N LYS A 146 11.87 4.42 -8.98
CA LYS A 146 11.34 5.58 -8.22
C LYS A 146 11.92 6.90 -8.71
N LYS A 147 13.22 6.93 -9.06
CA LYS A 147 13.87 8.12 -9.60
C LYS A 147 13.32 8.46 -11.00
N GLU A 148 13.21 7.46 -11.88
CA GLU A 148 12.64 7.61 -13.23
C GLU A 148 11.18 8.06 -13.18
N ASN A 149 10.35 7.44 -12.34
CA ASN A 149 8.97 7.89 -12.13
C ASN A 149 8.89 9.34 -11.61
N GLY A 150 9.87 9.78 -10.81
CA GLY A 150 9.96 11.18 -10.37
C GLY A 150 10.25 12.13 -11.54
N VAL A 151 11.18 11.77 -12.42
CA VAL A 151 11.53 12.56 -13.62
C VAL A 151 10.34 12.63 -14.57
N LEU A 152 9.72 11.49 -14.90
CA LEU A 152 8.56 11.44 -15.79
C LEU A 152 7.36 12.24 -15.25
N ASN A 153 7.11 12.21 -13.94
CA ASN A 153 6.06 13.05 -13.34
C ASN A 153 6.38 14.54 -13.43
N SER A 154 7.66 14.92 -13.32
CA SER A 154 8.12 16.30 -13.50
C SER A 154 7.96 16.75 -14.96
N GLU A 155 8.39 15.93 -15.92
CA GLU A 155 8.25 16.17 -17.36
C GLU A 155 6.78 16.28 -17.78
N LEU A 156 5.93 15.39 -17.28
CA LEU A 156 4.48 15.45 -17.49
C LEU A 156 3.89 16.74 -16.91
N GLY A 157 4.41 17.21 -15.76
CA GLY A 157 4.04 18.49 -15.17
C GLY A 157 4.50 19.70 -16.00
N ILE A 158 5.64 19.63 -16.68
CA ILE A 158 6.12 20.64 -17.62
C ILE A 158 5.25 20.63 -18.88
N MET A 159 5.04 19.47 -19.49
CA MET A 159 4.26 19.31 -20.72
C MET A 159 2.80 19.74 -20.53
N LYS A 160 2.19 19.43 -19.38
CA LYS A 160 0.84 19.90 -19.03
C LYS A 160 0.75 21.42 -18.86
N ARG A 161 1.81 22.08 -18.37
CA ARG A 161 1.85 23.54 -18.27
C ARG A 161 2.02 24.18 -19.64
N ASN A 162 2.88 23.61 -20.48
CA ASN A 162 3.09 24.08 -21.85
C ASN A 162 1.82 23.91 -22.69
N ALA A 163 1.15 22.76 -22.62
CA ALA A 163 -0.13 22.55 -23.31
C ALA A 163 -1.21 23.56 -22.89
N LYS A 164 -1.25 23.92 -21.59
CA LYS A 164 -2.15 24.96 -21.08
C LYS A 164 -1.79 26.35 -21.58
N SER A 165 -0.51 26.71 -21.69
CA SER A 165 -0.10 28.01 -22.24
C SER A 165 -0.40 28.11 -23.73
N PHE A 166 -0.28 27.01 -24.49
CA PHE A 166 -0.70 26.96 -25.89
C PHE A 166 -2.22 27.14 -26.07
N LEU A 167 -3.03 26.55 -25.17
CA LEU A 167 -4.49 26.72 -25.19
C LEU A 167 -4.94 28.15 -24.80
N ILE A 168 -4.23 28.81 -23.89
CA ILE A 168 -4.52 30.20 -23.48
C ILE A 168 -4.07 31.21 -24.56
N SER A 169 -3.04 30.86 -25.33
CA SER A 169 -2.48 31.71 -26.38
C SER A 169 -3.13 31.52 -27.76
N TRP A 170 -4.16 30.67 -27.89
CA TRP A 170 -4.88 30.46 -29.15
C TRP A 170 -5.88 31.60 -29.38
N PRO A 171 -5.66 32.53 -30.34
CA PRO A 171 -6.66 33.54 -30.67
C PRO A 171 -7.81 32.86 -31.41
N SER A 172 -9.04 33.23 -31.06
CA SER A 172 -10.24 32.91 -31.85
C SER A 172 -9.98 33.40 -33.28
N MET A 173 -9.78 32.47 -34.21
CA MET A 173 -9.85 32.77 -35.63
C MET A 173 -11.25 32.34 -36.06
N GLU A 174 -12.02 33.38 -36.42
CA GLU A 174 -13.47 33.47 -36.70
C GLU A 174 -14.36 33.85 -35.50
#